data_AF-A0A7W8JBB1-F1
#
_entry.id   AF-A0A7W8JBB1-F1
#
_cell.length_a   1.000
_cell.length_b   1.000
_cell.length_c   1.000
_cell.angle_alpha   90.00
_cell.angle_beta   90.00
_cell.angle_gamma   90.00
#
_symmetry.space_group_name_H-M   'P 1'
#
loop_
_entity.id
_entity.type
_entity.pdbx_description
1 polymer ?
#
loop_
_entity_poly.entity_id
_entity_poly.type
_entity_poly.pdbx_seq_one_letter_code
_entity_poly.pdbx_strand_id
1 'polypeptide(L)'
;MREARSYVGGDFLPASASEFIQIVSAGDRRSSFVLQVYGYWEMVAAFVRSGALDAELLYNTCPEMYFQYAKIQPYLAQFREEMNMPEFLISIEQLIDRSRTGRKRLEAMQKNLAAIAEVRSRSASKPRTTSKPTSKPRTKSKPQTKR
;
A
#
# COMPACT_ATOMS: atom_id res chain seq x y z
N MET A 1 8.32 9.05 6.63
CA MET A 1 7.89 8.15 5.54
C MET A 1 7.83 6.66 5.88
N ARG A 2 8.64 6.11 6.81
CA ARG A 2 8.65 4.67 7.08
C ARG A 2 7.27 4.10 7.43
N GLU A 3 6.58 4.69 8.40
CA GLU A 3 5.24 4.24 8.80
C GLU A 3 4.21 4.36 7.67
N ALA A 4 4.21 5.47 6.94
CA ALA A 4 3.31 5.68 5.81
C ALA A 4 3.53 4.62 4.72
N ARG A 5 4.78 4.29 4.38
CA ARG A 5 5.11 3.22 3.43
C ARG A 5 4.72 1.84 3.95
N SER A 6 4.89 1.56 5.24
CA SER A 6 4.43 0.32 5.85
C SER A 6 2.91 0.18 5.75
N TYR A 7 2.17 1.25 6.06
CA TYR A 7 0.71 1.28 5.94
C TYR A 7 0.24 1.12 4.49
N VAL A 8 0.77 1.92 3.56
CA VAL A 8 0.38 1.89 2.15
C VAL A 8 0.81 0.59 1.45
N GLY A 9 1.94 0.01 1.84
CA GLY A 9 2.40 -1.30 1.37
C GLY A 9 1.57 -2.47 1.93
N GLY A 10 1.15 -2.40 3.20
CA GLY A 10 0.43 -3.46 3.90
C GLY A 10 -1.08 -3.26 3.97
N ASP A 11 -1.53 -2.63 5.05
CA ASP A 11 -2.93 -2.59 5.47
C ASP A 11 -3.85 -1.84 4.50
N PHE A 12 -3.34 -0.78 3.87
CA PHE A 12 -4.10 -0.02 2.88
C PHE A 12 -4.41 -0.89 1.66
N LEU A 13 -5.69 -1.21 1.48
CA LEU A 13 -6.21 -1.98 0.35
C LEU A 13 -7.71 -1.66 0.18
N PRO A 14 -8.06 -0.48 -0.37
CA PRO A 14 -9.46 -0.12 -0.55
C PRO A 14 -10.17 -1.10 -1.51
N ALA A 15 -11.40 -1.48 -1.18
CA ALA A 15 -12.23 -2.40 -1.95
C ALA A 15 -13.19 -1.69 -2.91
N SER A 16 -13.25 -0.35 -2.86
CA SER A 16 -14.07 0.47 -3.75
C SER A 16 -13.51 1.89 -3.88
N ALA A 17 -13.98 2.62 -4.89
CA ALA A 17 -13.66 4.04 -5.03
C ALA A 17 -14.21 4.87 -3.85
N SER A 18 -15.43 4.58 -3.38
CA SER A 18 -16.01 5.26 -2.22
C SER A 18 -15.17 5.06 -0.95
N GLU A 19 -14.65 3.86 -0.71
CA GLU A 19 -13.75 3.60 0.42
C GLU A 19 -12.42 4.37 0.25
N PHE A 20 -11.86 4.38 -0.96
CA PHE A 20 -10.64 5.14 -1.24
C PHE A 20 -10.84 6.64 -0.99
N ILE A 21 -11.95 7.21 -1.49
CA ILE A 21 -12.33 8.62 -1.29
C ILE A 21 -12.50 8.92 0.20
N GLN A 22 -13.19 8.06 0.95
CA GLN A 22 -13.37 8.21 2.40
C GLN A 22 -12.02 8.23 3.12
N ILE A 23 -11.11 7.29 2.81
CA ILE A 23 -9.79 7.24 3.44
C ILE A 23 -8.99 8.53 3.14
N VAL A 24 -8.97 8.99 1.89
CA VAL A 24 -8.20 10.18 1.50
C VAL A 24 -8.80 11.46 2.06
N SER A 25 -10.12 11.55 2.16
CA SER A 25 -10.84 12.75 2.60
C SER A 25 -11.01 12.84 4.12
N ALA A 26 -10.69 11.79 4.87
CA ALA A 26 -10.91 11.73 6.32
C ALA A 26 -10.12 12.78 7.13
N GLY A 27 -9.06 13.37 6.57
CA GLY A 27 -8.21 14.34 7.27
C GLY A 27 -7.44 13.77 8.48
N ASP A 28 -7.43 12.44 8.65
CA ASP A 28 -6.79 11.75 9.76
C ASP A 28 -5.32 11.37 9.43
N ARG A 29 -4.69 10.62 10.34
CA ARG A 29 -3.32 10.14 10.14
C ARG A 29 -3.19 9.18 8.94
N ARG A 30 -4.21 8.36 8.66
CA ARG A 30 -4.19 7.41 7.55
C ARG A 30 -4.33 8.15 6.22
N SER A 31 -5.21 9.15 6.14
CA SER A 31 -5.29 10.02 4.97
C SER A 31 -3.95 10.69 4.68
N SER A 32 -3.30 11.20 5.73
CA SER A 32 -1.97 11.81 5.64
C SER A 32 -0.93 10.83 5.12
N PHE A 33 -0.93 9.57 5.58
CA PHE A 33 -0.02 8.54 5.08
C PHE A 33 -0.21 8.24 3.58
N VAL A 34 -1.47 8.12 3.14
CA VAL A 34 -1.81 7.88 1.73
C VAL A 34 -1.33 9.04 0.87
N LEU A 35 -1.70 10.27 1.24
CA LEU A 35 -1.31 11.49 0.52
C LEU A 35 0.22 11.68 0.50
N GLN A 36 0.91 11.35 1.60
CA GLN A 36 2.37 11.44 1.66
C GLN A 36 3.02 10.48 0.65
N VAL A 37 2.60 9.21 0.62
CA VAL A 37 3.19 8.18 -0.23
C VAL A 37 2.88 8.42 -1.71
N TYR A 38 1.63 8.67 -2.07
CA TYR A 38 1.28 8.89 -3.47
C TYR A 38 1.77 10.23 -3.99
N GLY A 39 1.83 11.27 -3.16
CA GLY A 39 2.48 12.54 -3.53
C GLY A 39 3.97 12.37 -3.83
N TYR A 40 4.67 11.54 -3.05
CA TYR A 40 6.06 11.18 -3.35
C TYR A 40 6.19 10.44 -4.68
N TRP A 41 5.33 9.46 -4.96
CA TRP A 41 5.38 8.75 -6.24
C TRP A 41 4.99 9.60 -7.44
N GLU A 42 4.06 10.54 -7.27
CA GLU A 42 3.69 11.50 -8.32
C GLU A 42 4.89 12.37 -8.70
N MET A 43 5.63 12.88 -7.72
CA MET A 43 6.88 13.62 -7.96
C MET A 43 7.93 12.76 -8.68
N VAL A 44 8.13 11.51 -8.24
CA VAL A 44 9.11 10.60 -8.85
C VAL A 44 8.70 10.24 -10.29
N ALA A 45 7.42 10.01 -10.55
CA ALA A 45 6.91 9.76 -11.89
C ALA A 45 7.05 11.00 -12.79
N ALA A 46 6.85 12.20 -12.24
CA ALA A 46 7.11 13.45 -12.96
C ALA A 46 8.58 13.60 -13.34
N PHE A 47 9.53 13.18 -12.50
CA PHE A 47 10.96 13.16 -12.86
C PHE A 47 11.28 12.20 -14.00
N VAL A 48 10.61 11.05 -14.07
CA VAL A 48 10.79 10.15 -15.22
C VAL A 48 10.20 10.78 -16.48
N ARG A 49 9.00 11.36 -16.38
CA ARG A 49 8.35 12.01 -17.51
C ARG A 49 9.11 13.23 -18.03
N SER A 50 9.83 13.95 -17.18
CA SER A 50 10.69 15.06 -17.59
C SER A 50 12.05 14.62 -18.15
N GLY A 51 12.39 13.33 -18.07
CA GLY A 51 13.69 12.79 -18.47
C GLY A 51 14.80 12.95 -17.42
N ALA A 52 14.47 13.41 -16.21
CA ALA A 52 15.42 13.54 -15.11
C ALA A 52 15.76 12.19 -14.44
N LEU A 53 14.92 11.16 -14.62
CA LEU A 53 15.12 9.82 -14.08
C LEU A 53 14.77 8.76 -15.13
N ASP A 54 15.56 7.69 -15.22
CA ASP A 54 15.27 6.58 -16.11
C ASP A 54 14.15 5.67 -15.56
N ALA A 55 13.24 5.24 -16.44
CA ALA A 55 12.08 4.43 -16.06
C ALA A 55 12.47 3.00 -15.64
N GLU A 56 13.51 2.42 -16.26
CA GLU A 56 14.01 1.09 -15.91
C GLU A 56 14.71 1.12 -14.56
N LEU A 57 15.55 2.12 -14.32
CA LEU A 57 16.20 2.36 -13.03
C LEU A 57 15.15 2.50 -11.93
N LEU A 58 14.11 3.32 -12.13
CA LEU A 58 13.03 3.49 -11.18
C LEU A 58 12.36 2.16 -10.82
N TYR A 59 12.06 1.32 -11.81
CA TYR A 59 11.46 0.01 -11.55
C TYR A 59 12.40 -0.91 -10.77
N ASN A 60 13.69 -0.94 -11.13
CA ASN A 60 14.67 -1.81 -10.49
C ASN A 60 14.91 -1.42 -9.01
N THR A 61 14.81 -0.14 -8.67
CA THR A 61 15.04 0.35 -7.30
C THR A 61 13.77 0.52 -6.48
N CYS A 62 12.64 0.78 -7.13
CA CYS A 62 11.36 1.12 -6.47
C CYS A 62 10.16 0.42 -7.14
N PRO A 63 10.15 -0.92 -7.26
CA PRO A 63 9.04 -1.64 -7.88
C PRO A 63 7.74 -1.49 -7.07
N GLU A 64 7.85 -1.17 -5.79
CA GLU A 64 6.70 -0.96 -4.89
C GLU A 64 5.76 0.17 -5.34
N MET A 65 6.25 1.15 -6.12
CA MET A 65 5.40 2.22 -6.67
C MET A 65 4.34 1.63 -7.61
N TYR A 66 4.71 0.66 -8.45
CA TYR A 66 3.77 -0.06 -9.32
C TYR A 66 2.78 -0.88 -8.49
N PHE A 67 3.25 -1.55 -7.44
CA PHE A 67 2.39 -2.33 -6.54
C PHE A 67 1.36 -1.46 -5.82
N GLN A 68 1.79 -0.29 -5.33
CA GLN A 68 0.92 0.65 -4.62
C GLN A 68 -0.07 1.28 -5.60
N TYR A 69 0.38 1.75 -6.77
CA TYR A 69 -0.51 2.25 -7.83
C TYR A 69 -1.58 1.23 -8.22
N ALA A 70 -1.22 -0.05 -8.35
CA ALA A 70 -2.16 -1.13 -8.65
C ALA A 70 -3.33 -1.24 -7.66
N LYS A 71 -3.15 -0.83 -6.39
CA LYS A 71 -4.20 -0.84 -5.36
C LYS A 71 -5.28 0.21 -5.60
N ILE A 72 -4.96 1.31 -6.28
CA ILE A 72 -5.87 2.45 -6.45
C ILE A 72 -6.25 2.71 -7.91
N GLN A 73 -5.50 2.18 -8.88
CA GLN A 73 -5.71 2.41 -10.30
C GLN A 73 -7.17 2.23 -10.76
N PRO A 74 -7.92 1.19 -10.32
CA PRO A 74 -9.32 1.02 -10.72
C PRO A 74 -10.26 2.14 -10.23
N TYR A 75 -9.85 2.90 -9.21
CA TYR A 75 -10.67 3.89 -8.52
C TYR A 75 -10.34 5.33 -8.92
N LEU A 76 -9.23 5.55 -9.64
CA LEU A 76 -8.72 6.90 -9.92
C LEU A 76 -9.67 7.74 -10.77
N ALA A 77 -10.34 7.15 -11.77
CA ALA A 77 -11.28 7.88 -12.60
C ALA A 77 -12.43 8.48 -11.78
N GLN A 78 -13.11 7.64 -10.99
CA GLN A 78 -14.20 8.08 -10.11
C GLN A 78 -13.71 9.03 -9.00
N PHE A 79 -12.53 8.76 -8.41
CA PHE A 79 -11.93 9.65 -7.42
C PHE A 79 -11.75 11.07 -7.97
N ARG A 80 -11.16 11.20 -9.17
CA ARG A 80 -10.88 12.51 -9.80
C ARG A 80 -12.18 13.27 -10.10
N GLU A 81 -13.21 12.56 -10.54
CA GLU A 81 -14.54 13.12 -10.80
C GLU A 81 -15.19 13.63 -9.50
N GLU A 82 -15.33 12.78 -8.48
CA GLU A 82 -16.02 13.13 -7.23
C GLU A 82 -15.29 14.19 -6.41
N MET A 83 -13.96 14.19 -6.43
CA MET A 83 -13.14 15.16 -5.67
C MET A 83 -12.84 16.44 -6.45
N ASN A 84 -13.28 16.55 -7.71
CA ASN A 84 -12.93 17.65 -8.61
C ASN A 84 -11.40 17.87 -8.72
N MET A 85 -10.66 16.77 -8.90
CA MET A 85 -9.19 16.75 -8.99
C MET A 85 -8.72 16.05 -10.27
N PRO A 86 -8.96 16.61 -11.47
CA PRO A 86 -8.73 15.92 -12.74
C PRO A 86 -7.28 15.43 -12.93
N GLU A 87 -6.31 16.14 -12.37
CA GLU A 87 -4.88 15.85 -12.53
C GLU A 87 -4.29 14.98 -11.40
N PHE A 88 -5.11 14.49 -10.47
CA PHE A 88 -4.60 13.72 -9.33
C PHE A 88 -3.87 12.46 -9.80
N LEU A 89 -2.59 12.34 -9.45
CA LEU A 89 -1.68 11.23 -9.78
C LEU A 89 -1.51 10.95 -11.29
N ILE A 90 -1.67 11.99 -12.13
CA ILE A 90 -1.60 11.85 -13.58
C ILE A 90 -0.20 11.45 -14.08
N SER A 91 0.87 11.84 -13.40
CA SER A 91 2.23 11.48 -13.84
C SER A 91 2.49 9.99 -13.64
N ILE A 92 2.00 9.40 -12.54
CA ILE A 92 2.09 7.94 -12.32
C ILE A 92 1.33 7.21 -13.43
N GLU A 93 0.08 7.61 -13.70
CA GLU A 93 -0.74 7.02 -14.76
C GLU A 93 -0.05 7.11 -16.13
N GLN A 94 0.41 8.30 -16.50
CA GLN A 94 1.06 8.49 -17.80
C GLN A 94 2.38 7.71 -17.92
N LEU A 95 3.17 7.60 -16.85
CA LEU A 95 4.39 6.79 -16.84
C LEU A 95 4.07 5.31 -17.12
N ILE A 96 3.03 4.79 -16.49
CA ILE A 96 2.69 3.36 -16.53
C ILE A 96 1.95 3.03 -17.84
N ASP A 97 0.92 3.80 -18.19
CA ASP A 97 -0.02 3.44 -19.26
C ASP A 97 0.56 3.72 -20.66
N ARG A 98 1.42 4.73 -20.80
CA ARG A 98 2.01 5.09 -22.10
C ARG A 98 3.13 4.14 -22.55
N SER A 99 3.59 3.23 -21.69
CA SER A 99 4.63 2.26 -22.05
C SER A 99 4.09 0.83 -22.04
N ARG A 100 4.52 0.01 -23.02
CA ARG A 100 4.18 -1.43 -23.04
C ARG A 100 4.76 -2.15 -21.81
N THR A 101 5.97 -1.78 -21.41
CA THR A 101 6.65 -2.34 -20.24
C THR A 101 5.96 -1.95 -18.94
N GLY A 102 5.55 -0.69 -18.79
CA GLY A 102 4.81 -0.21 -17.62
C GLY A 102 3.50 -0.95 -17.42
N ARG A 103 2.69 -1.09 -18.48
CA ARG A 103 1.45 -1.89 -18.45
C ARG A 103 1.69 -3.34 -18.04
N LYS A 104 2.70 -4.01 -18.60
CA LYS A 104 3.06 -5.39 -18.19
C LYS A 104 3.45 -5.49 -16.72
N ARG A 105 4.18 -4.50 -16.19
CA ARG A 105 4.55 -4.43 -14.77
C ARG A 105 3.31 -4.26 -13.90
N LEU A 106 2.41 -3.36 -14.28
CA LEU A 106 1.14 -3.15 -13.58
C LEU A 106 0.29 -4.42 -13.54
N GLU A 107 0.13 -5.11 -14.68
CA GLU A 107 -0.61 -6.38 -14.74
C GLU A 107 -0.03 -7.44 -13.78
N ALA A 108 1.30 -7.53 -13.67
CA ALA A 108 1.94 -8.42 -12.70
C ALA A 108 1.60 -8.04 -11.25
N MET A 109 1.58 -6.75 -10.93
CA MET A 109 1.20 -6.27 -9.59
C MET A 109 -0.28 -6.52 -9.28
N GLN A 110 -1.17 -6.33 -10.26
CA GLN A 110 -2.59 -6.64 -10.12
C GLN A 110 -2.83 -8.13 -9.85
N LYS A 111 -2.10 -9.03 -10.54
CA LYS A 111 -2.14 -10.48 -10.25
C LYS A 111 -1.70 -10.79 -8.82
N ASN A 112 -0.63 -10.14 -8.34
CA ASN A 112 -0.18 -10.29 -6.96
C ASN A 112 -1.22 -9.81 -5.95
N LEU A 113 -1.90 -8.68 -6.23
CA LEU A 113 -2.98 -8.18 -5.37
C LEU A 113 -4.18 -9.12 -5.31
N ALA A 114 -4.57 -9.72 -6.44
CA ALA A 114 -5.64 -10.72 -6.47
C ALA A 114 -5.32 -11.94 -5.60
N ALA A 115 -4.07 -12.44 -5.65
CA ALA A 115 -3.62 -13.52 -4.79
C ALA A 115 -3.64 -13.12 -3.30
N ILE A 116 -3.24 -11.90 -2.95
CA ILE A 116 -3.31 -11.38 -1.58
C ILE A 116 -4.76 -11.30 -1.10
N ALA A 117 -5.68 -10.81 -1.93
CA ALA A 117 -7.10 -10.72 -1.61
C ALA A 117 -7.70 -12.11 -1.35
N GLU A 118 -7.34 -13.12 -2.15
CA GLU A 118 -7.75 -14.50 -1.96
C GLU A 118 -7.22 -15.11 -0.64
N VAL A 119 -5.96 -14.84 -0.30
CA VAL A 119 -5.41 -15.31 0.99
C VAL A 119 -6.12 -14.62 2.16
N ARG A 120 -6.37 -13.30 2.08
CA ARG A 120 -7.08 -12.55 3.12
C ARG A 120 -8.50 -13.09 3.33
N SER A 121 -9.23 -13.41 2.26
CA SER A 121 -10.59 -13.97 2.36
C SER A 121 -10.59 -15.38 2.98
N ARG A 122 -9.62 -16.23 2.64
CA ARG A 122 -9.45 -17.57 3.24
C ARG A 122 -9.05 -17.52 4.71
N SER A 123 -8.22 -16.54 5.11
CA SER A 123 -7.84 -16.35 6.52
C SER A 123 -8.99 -15.81 7.37
N ALA A 124 -9.87 -14.99 6.79
CA ALA A 124 -11.07 -14.49 7.46
C ALA A 124 -12.14 -15.57 7.69
N SER A 125 -12.20 -16.61 6.84
CA SER A 125 -13.18 -17.70 6.94
C SER A 125 -12.75 -18.88 7.82
N LYS A 126 -11.51 -18.92 8.30
CA LYS A 126 -11.02 -19.99 9.19
C LYS A 126 -11.30 -19.60 10.66
N PRO A 127 -12.09 -20.38 11.42
CA PRO A 127 -12.31 -20.10 12.84
C PRO A 127 -10.96 -20.07 13.55
N ARG A 128 -10.73 -19.01 14.32
CA ARG A 128 -9.53 -18.83 15.14
C ARG A 128 -9.54 -19.93 16.21
N THR A 129 -8.86 -21.04 15.97
CA THR A 129 -8.71 -22.11 16.96
C THR A 129 -8.05 -21.52 18.20
N THR A 130 -8.84 -21.36 19.26
CA THR A 130 -8.37 -20.88 20.56
C THR A 130 -7.46 -21.92 21.19
N SER A 131 -6.16 -21.84 20.93
CA SER A 131 -5.16 -22.52 21.74
C SER A 131 -5.10 -21.80 23.10
N LYS A 132 -5.72 -22.42 24.10
CA LYS A 132 -5.70 -22.04 25.53
C LYS A 132 -4.25 -21.83 26.00
N PRO A 133 -3.90 -20.74 26.71
CA PRO A 133 -2.56 -20.58 27.23
C PRO A 133 -2.35 -21.53 28.41
N THR A 134 -1.44 -22.49 28.27
CA THR A 134 -0.97 -23.33 29.37
C THR A 134 -0.10 -22.49 30.30
N SER A 135 -0.68 -22.12 31.44
CA SER A 135 0.01 -21.50 32.57
C SER A 135 1.09 -22.45 33.11
N LYS A 136 2.38 -22.10 32.97
CA LYS A 136 3.47 -22.73 33.74
C LYS A 136 3.59 -22.06 35.12
N PRO A 137 3.74 -22.81 36.23
CA PRO A 137 3.87 -22.21 37.56
C PRO A 137 5.23 -21.52 37.72
N ARG A 138 5.19 -20.30 38.26
CA ARG A 138 6.35 -19.48 38.67
C ARG A 138 7.04 -20.13 39.88
N THR A 139 8.20 -20.75 39.69
CA THR A 139 9.07 -21.19 40.77
C THR A 139 9.66 -19.98 41.49
N LYS A 140 9.39 -19.87 42.79
CA LYS A 140 9.94 -18.86 43.70
C LYS A 140 11.41 -19.18 44.00
N SER A 141 12.35 -18.37 43.52
CA SER A 141 13.73 -18.35 44.00
C SER A 141 13.82 -17.56 45.31
N LYS A 142 14.28 -18.22 46.38
CA LYS A 142 14.55 -17.65 47.71
C LYS A 142 15.69 -16.60 47.66
N PRO A 143 15.70 -15.59 48.55
CA PRO A 143 16.80 -14.65 48.65
C PRO A 143 17.99 -15.29 49.39
N GLN A 144 19.18 -15.21 48.79
CA GLN A 144 20.45 -15.53 49.48
C GLN A 144 20.90 -14.31 50.29
N THR A 145 20.83 -14.44 51.60
CA THR A 145 21.56 -13.61 52.56
C THR A 145 23.04 -13.97 52.48
N LYS A 146 23.93 -13.00 52.22
CA LYS A 146 25.36 -13.15 52.51
C LYS A 146 25.77 -12.07 53.50
N ARG A 147 26.53 -12.56 54.49
CA ARG A 147 27.17 -11.84 55.59
C ARG A 147 28.18 -10.81 55.10
#